data_AF-A0A969YHU8-F1
#
_entry.id   AF-A0A969YHU8-F1
#
_cell.length_a   1.000
_cell.length_b   1.000
_cell.length_c   1.000
_cell.angle_alpha   90.00
_cell.angle_beta   90.00
_cell.angle_gamma   90.00
#
_symmetry.space_group_name_H-M   'P 1'
#
loop_
_entity.id
_entity.type
_entity.pdbx_description
1 polymer ?
#
loop_
_entity_poly.entity_id
_entity_poly.type
_entity_poly.pdbx_seq_one_letter_code
_entity_poly.pdbx_strand_id
1 'polypeptide(L)' 'MLQTKMIDGLLLRDMVLAGAAMLDKNRESVDALNVFPVPDGDTGTNMSLTMASA' A
#
# COMPACT_ATOMS: atom_id res chain seq x y z
N MET A 1 10.30 -16.36 -26.61
CA MET A 1 10.94 -15.14 -26.08
C MET A 1 10.14 -14.69 -24.87
N LEU A 2 10.77 -14.55 -23.70
CA LEU A 2 10.12 -13.90 -22.56
C LEU A 2 10.02 -12.41 -22.87
N GLN A 3 8.81 -11.87 -22.86
CA GLN A 3 8.58 -10.44 -23.05
C GLN A 3 8.80 -9.75 -21.70
N THR A 4 9.92 -9.04 -21.56
CA THR A 4 10.19 -8.24 -20.36
C THR A 4 9.41 -6.94 -20.44
N LYS A 5 8.46 -6.73 -19.53
CA LYS A 5 7.82 -5.42 -19.36
C LYS A 5 8.78 -4.50 -18.60
N MET A 6 9.11 -3.37 -19.21
CA MET A 6 9.91 -2.32 -18.58
C MET A 6 8.99 -1.42 -17.73
N ILE A 7 9.42 -1.08 -16.53
CA ILE A 7 8.79 -0.06 -15.69
C ILE A 7 9.60 1.21 -15.84
N ASP A 8 9.04 2.21 -16.51
CA ASP A 8 9.63 3.55 -16.57
C ASP A 8 9.21 4.40 -15.36
N GLY A 9 9.78 5.61 -15.25
CA GLY A 9 9.51 6.49 -14.11
C GLY A 9 8.05 6.97 -14.02
N LEU A 10 7.35 7.13 -15.15
CA LEU A 10 5.94 7.54 -15.15
C LEU A 10 5.05 6.40 -14.67
N LEU A 11 5.29 5.19 -15.17
CA LEU A 11 4.60 3.99 -14.74
C LEU A 11 4.85 3.72 -13.26
N LEU A 12 6.09 3.89 -12.78
CA LEU A 12 6.41 3.73 -11.37
C LEU A 12 5.64 4.72 -10.49
N ARG A 13 5.59 6.00 -10.88
CA ARG A 13 4.80 7.02 -10.17
C ARG A 13 3.32 6.62 -10.10
N ASP A 14 2.75 6.22 -11.23
CA ASP A 14 1.33 5.87 -11.30
C ASP A 14 1.02 4.60 -10.49
N MET A 15 1.94 3.64 -10.45
CA MET A 15 1.86 2.45 -9.60
C MET A 15 1.85 2.82 -8.10
N VAL A 16 2.71 3.77 -7.68
CA VAL A 16 2.75 4.23 -6.27
C VAL A 16 1.45 4.94 -5.90
N LEU A 17 0.94 5.82 -6.76
CA LEU A 17 -0.34 6.53 -6.53
C LEU A 17 -1.52 5.54 -6.44
N ALA A 18 -1.56 4.56 -7.34
CA ALA A 18 -2.58 3.51 -7.31
C ALA A 18 -2.45 2.66 -6.04
N GLY A 19 -1.22 2.33 -5.63
CA GLY A 19 -0.93 1.62 -4.38
C GLY A 19 -1.42 2.37 -3.15
N ALA A 20 -1.14 3.67 -3.06
CA ALA A 20 -1.61 4.52 -1.96
C ALA A 20 -3.14 4.58 -1.89
N ALA A 21 -3.81 4.80 -3.02
CA ALA A 21 -5.28 4.81 -3.08
C ALA A 21 -5.91 3.46 -2.68
N MET A 22 -5.28 2.36 -3.10
CA MET A 22 -5.74 1.01 -2.72
C MET A 22 -5.47 0.71 -1.25
N LEU A 23 -4.35 1.17 -0.69
CA LEU A 23 -4.03 0.99 0.72
C LEU A 23 -5.02 1.75 1.61
N ASP A 24 -5.34 2.99 1.25
CA ASP A 24 -6.34 3.79 1.97
C ASP A 24 -7.74 3.14 1.92
N LYS A 25 -8.15 2.71 0.73
CA LYS A 25 -9.44 2.01 0.53
C LYS A 25 -9.55 0.71 1.35
N ASN A 26 -8.44 0.02 1.57
CA ASN A 26 -8.41 -1.28 2.27
C ASN A 26 -7.83 -1.17 3.68
N ARG A 27 -7.69 0.04 4.23
CA ARG A 27 -7.09 0.32 5.54
C ARG A 27 -7.61 -0.60 6.65
N GLU A 28 -8.93 -0.71 6.77
CA GLU A 28 -9.58 -1.55 7.80
C GLU A 28 -9.30 -3.05 7.60
N SER A 29 -9.20 -3.50 6.34
CA SER A 29 -8.82 -4.88 6.06
C SER A 29 -7.37 -5.14 6.47
N VAL A 30 -6.47 -4.18 6.33
CA VAL A 30 -5.06 -4.30 6.72
C VAL A 30 -4.91 -4.21 8.24
N ASP A 31 -5.64 -3.31 8.88
CA ASP A 31 -5.76 -3.23 10.35
C ASP A 31 -6.17 -4.59 10.96
N ALA A 32 -7.05 -5.33 10.28
CA ALA A 32 -7.51 -6.66 10.71
C ALA A 32 -6.51 -7.82 10.45
N LEU A 33 -5.51 -7.63 9.58
CA LEU A 33 -4.57 -8.70 9.21
C LEU A 33 -3.41 -8.82 10.21
N ASN A 34 -2.91 -7.71 10.75
CA ASN A 34 -1.73 -7.71 11.61
C ASN A 34 -2.10 -7.71 13.10
N VAL A 35 -2.75 -8.78 13.55
CA VAL A 35 -3.28 -8.92 14.92
C VAL A 35 -2.42 -9.79 15.85
N PHE A 36 -1.14 -10.03 15.51
CA PHE A 36 -0.27 -10.96 16.23
C PHE A 36 1.07 -10.32 16.65
N PRO A 37 1.59 -10.52 17.88
CA PRO A 37 0.98 -11.16 19.06
C PRO A 37 0.12 -10.20 19.90
N VAL A 38 0.12 -8.90 19.60
CA VAL A 38 -0.72 -7.88 20.25
C VAL A 38 -1.45 -7.10 19.16
N PRO A 39 -2.79 -7.13 19.11
CA PRO A 39 -3.55 -6.35 18.16
C PRO A 39 -3.61 -4.89 18.62
N ASP A 40 -2.77 -4.03 18.05
CA ASP A 40 -2.97 -2.58 18.05
C ASP A 40 -4.01 -2.17 16.99
N GLY A 41 -4.20 -3.00 15.96
CA GLY A 41 -5.27 -2.85 14.96
C GLY A 41 -5.13 -1.57 14.14
N ASP A 42 -3.90 -1.05 14.03
CA ASP A 42 -3.63 0.25 13.42
C ASP A 42 -2.66 0.17 12.23
N THR A 43 -2.27 -1.04 11.82
CA THR A 43 -1.24 -1.24 10.78
C THR A 43 -1.64 -0.61 9.45
N GLY A 44 -2.88 -0.81 8.98
CA GLY A 44 -3.39 -0.17 7.79
C GLY A 44 -3.45 1.35 7.94
N THR A 45 -3.86 1.81 9.12
CA THR A 45 -3.92 3.24 9.44
C THR A 45 -2.55 3.91 9.38
N ASN A 46 -1.54 3.32 10.01
CA ASN A 46 -0.15 3.80 9.99
C ASN A 46 0.42 3.82 8.57
N MET A 47 0.12 2.82 7.75
CA MET A 47 0.57 2.76 6.36
C MET A 47 -0.12 3.82 5.48
N SER A 48 -1.45 4.00 5.60
CA SER A 48 -2.18 5.03 4.83
C SER A 48 -1.67 6.43 5.17
N LEU A 49 -1.50 6.74 6.46
CA LEU A 49 -0.95 8.01 6.91
C LEU A 49 0.47 8.25 6.38
N THR A 50 1.33 7.23 6.40
CA THR A 50 2.68 7.32 5.85
C THR A 50 2.65 7.67 4.36
N MET A 51 1.81 6.98 3.59
CA MET A 51 1.67 7.24 2.15
C MET A 51 1.07 8.61 1.83
N ALA A 52 0.19 9.13 2.67
CA ALA A 52 -0.39 10.47 2.52
C ALA A 52 0.57 11.60 2.93
N SER A 53 1.55 11.30 3.78
CA SER A 53 2.54 12.28 4.28
C SER A 53 3.77 12.45 3.39
N ALA A 54 3.94 11.57 2.39
CA ALA A 54 5.10 11.50 1.51
C ALA A 54 4.98 12.39 0.26
#